data_AF-A0A101JJN5-F1
#
_entry.id   AF-A0A101JJN5-F1
#
_cell.length_a   1.000
_cell.length_b   1.000
_cell.length_c   1.000
_cell.angle_alpha   90.00
_cell.angle_beta   90.00
_cell.angle_gamma   90.00
#
_symmetry.space_group_name_H-M   'P 1'
#
loop_
_entity.id
_entity.type
_entity.pdbx_description
1 polymer ?
#
loop_
_entity_poly.entity_id
_entity_poly.type
_entity_poly.pdbx_seq_one_letter_code
_entity_poly.pdbx_strand_id
1 'polypeptide(L)'
;MNFLSQALMADPTTPMVIWMVLMLAALPALALLSSPEAIRDPGAALMASLGALRRYRAERDRARRQAVEATRFADEMQVAAVQADDAAQRWQDLWRQAAEHADGAWQDWQDAEQQVTRARAAAAFGPPWAARTPTEYVDRERFLHRAVRAAVQRGDLPSTALADALAARGGWDPRLHPVEQELVLLRAVADHRQRRYRRVATTERTARHDVRLAVAARDSLRHETSVAASAAAPLRRYLPPAPRPARDLQPA
;
A
#
# COMPACT_ATOMS: atom_id res chain seq x y z
N MET A 1 -11.45 -22.63 -89.76
CA MET A 1 -11.47 -21.30 -89.09
C MET A 1 -12.34 -21.45 -87.84
N ASN A 2 -11.79 -22.00 -86.75
CA ASN A 2 -11.05 -21.31 -85.67
C ASN A 2 -11.86 -20.24 -84.94
N PHE A 3 -12.85 -20.67 -84.14
CA PHE A 3 -13.46 -19.85 -83.08
C PHE A 3 -13.58 -20.58 -81.74
N LEU A 4 -13.40 -21.90 -81.69
CA LEU A 4 -13.47 -22.69 -80.45
C LEU A 4 -12.13 -22.79 -79.70
N SER A 5 -11.01 -22.47 -80.32
CA SER A 5 -9.67 -22.54 -79.71
C SER A 5 -9.22 -21.25 -79.00
N GLN A 6 -9.94 -20.14 -79.17
CA GLN A 6 -9.55 -18.84 -78.59
C GLN A 6 -10.25 -18.49 -77.27
N ALA A 7 -11.31 -19.21 -76.89
CA ALA A 7 -12.00 -18.98 -75.62
C ALA A 7 -11.34 -19.70 -74.42
N LEU A 8 -10.41 -20.64 -74.65
CA LEU A 8 -9.76 -21.41 -73.58
C LEU A 8 -8.50 -20.73 -73.00
N MET A 9 -8.10 -19.57 -73.54
CA MET A 9 -6.90 -18.82 -73.12
C MET A 9 -7.22 -17.54 -72.33
N ALA A 10 -8.45 -17.40 -71.81
CA ALA A 10 -8.89 -16.17 -71.15
C ALA A 10 -8.69 -16.13 -69.62
N ASP A 11 -8.09 -17.15 -69.00
CA ASP A 11 -7.71 -17.02 -67.58
C ASP A 11 -6.55 -17.96 -67.20
N PRO A 12 -5.34 -17.46 -66.90
CA PRO A 12 -4.25 -18.30 -66.36
C PRO A 12 -4.54 -18.78 -64.92
N THR A 13 -5.64 -18.33 -64.33
CA THR A 13 -6.08 -18.68 -62.98
C THR A 13 -6.78 -20.04 -62.93
N THR A 14 -7.47 -20.46 -63.99
CA THR A 14 -8.25 -21.71 -64.04
C THR A 14 -7.41 -22.97 -63.78
N PRO A 15 -6.26 -23.20 -64.45
CA PRO A 15 -5.45 -24.38 -64.18
C PRO A 15 -4.86 -24.38 -62.76
N MET A 16 -4.51 -23.22 -62.19
CA MET A 16 -4.03 -23.13 -60.81
C MET A 16 -5.13 -23.43 -59.78
N VAL A 17 -6.36 -22.97 -60.03
CA VAL A 17 -7.51 -23.30 -59.18
C VAL A 17 -7.79 -24.80 -59.24
N ILE A 18 -7.80 -25.38 -60.44
CA ILE A 18 -7.97 -26.83 -60.63
C ILE A 18 -6.86 -27.61 -59.90
N TRP A 19 -5.61 -27.17 -60.00
CA TRP A 19 -4.48 -27.81 -59.32
C TRP A 19 -4.56 -27.69 -57.80
N MET A 20 -4.95 -26.52 -57.27
CA MET A 20 -5.15 -26.34 -55.84
C MET A 20 -6.31 -27.19 -55.32
N VAL A 21 -7.42 -27.29 -56.07
CA VAL A 21 -8.55 -28.16 -55.73
C VAL A 21 -8.14 -29.63 -55.75
N LEU A 22 -7.38 -30.06 -56.76
CA LEU A 22 -6.84 -31.43 -56.85
C LEU A 22 -5.89 -31.75 -55.69
N MET A 23 -4.98 -30.84 -55.34
CA MET A 23 -4.07 -31.02 -54.21
C MET A 23 -4.82 -31.06 -52.87
N LEU A 24 -5.86 -30.22 -52.71
CA LEU A 24 -6.71 -30.24 -51.53
C LEU A 24 -7.52 -31.54 -51.41
N ALA A 25 -7.92 -32.14 -52.54
CA ALA A 25 -8.65 -33.40 -52.60
C ALA A 25 -7.75 -34.65 -52.48
N ALA A 26 -6.48 -34.56 -52.88
CA ALA A 26 -5.53 -35.68 -52.83
C ALA A 26 -5.10 -36.04 -51.40
N LEU A 27 -4.99 -35.05 -50.50
CA LEU A 27 -4.61 -35.26 -49.10
C LEU A 27 -5.57 -36.18 -48.32
N PRO A 28 -6.91 -36.00 -48.35
CA PRO A 28 -7.83 -36.92 -47.71
C PRO A 28 -7.85 -38.31 -48.40
N ALA A 29 -7.65 -38.39 -49.71
CA ALA A 29 -7.58 -39.66 -50.43
C ALA A 29 -6.35 -40.51 -50.03
N LEU A 30 -5.20 -39.87 -49.84
CA LEU A 30 -3.98 -40.52 -49.33
C LEU A 30 -4.14 -40.96 -47.86
N ALA A 31 -4.79 -40.15 -47.02
CA ALA A 31 -5.11 -40.53 -45.65
C ALA A 31 -6.06 -41.75 -45.60
N LEU A 32 -7.03 -41.81 -46.52
CA LEU A 32 -7.97 -42.93 -46.65
C LEU A 32 -7.26 -44.24 -47.07
N LEU A 33 -6.26 -44.17 -47.95
CA LEU A 33 -5.48 -45.34 -48.40
C LEU A 33 -4.56 -45.92 -47.31
N SER A 34 -4.14 -45.09 -46.35
CA SER A 34 -3.23 -45.51 -45.27
C SER A 34 -3.90 -46.32 -44.16
N SER A 35 -5.24 -46.36 -44.12
CA SER A 35 -6.01 -47.13 -43.14
C SER A 35 -6.88 -48.18 -43.86
N PRO A 36 -6.57 -49.49 -43.74
CA PRO A 36 -7.37 -50.55 -44.36
C PRO A 36 -8.80 -50.64 -43.82
N GLU A 37 -9.08 -50.07 -42.64
CA GLU A 37 -10.42 -49.95 -42.06
C GLU A 37 -11.21 -48.75 -42.64
N ALA A 38 -10.53 -47.69 -43.08
CA ALA A 38 -11.16 -46.51 -43.67
C ALA A 38 -11.73 -46.76 -45.08
N ILE A 39 -11.25 -47.79 -45.77
CA ILE A 39 -11.76 -48.22 -47.08
C ILE A 39 -13.14 -48.91 -46.93
N ARG A 40 -13.42 -49.53 -45.79
CA ARG A 40 -14.71 -50.22 -45.53
C ARG A 40 -15.85 -49.27 -45.15
N ASP A 41 -15.54 -48.14 -44.53
CA ASP A 41 -16.55 -47.13 -44.16
C ASP A 41 -15.99 -45.69 -44.27
N PRO A 42 -16.00 -45.10 -45.47
CA PRO A 42 -15.48 -43.75 -45.70
C PRO A 42 -16.29 -42.67 -44.95
N GLY A 43 -17.57 -42.94 -44.65
CA GLY A 43 -18.42 -42.04 -43.87
C GLY A 43 -17.98 -41.96 -42.41
N ALA A 44 -17.67 -43.11 -41.79
CA ALA A 44 -17.15 -43.17 -40.43
C ALA A 44 -15.78 -42.48 -40.28
N ALA A 45 -14.87 -42.67 -41.24
CA ALA A 45 -13.55 -42.02 -41.24
C ALA A 45 -13.65 -40.48 -41.37
N LEU A 46 -14.57 -39.99 -42.19
CA LEU A 46 -14.81 -38.55 -42.35
C LEU A 46 -15.46 -37.94 -41.10
N MET A 47 -16.38 -38.64 -40.45
CA MET A 47 -16.96 -38.19 -39.17
C MET A 47 -15.94 -38.21 -38.03
N ALA A 48 -15.02 -39.18 -38.00
CA ALA A 48 -13.94 -39.25 -37.02
C ALA A 48 -12.96 -38.06 -37.16
N SER A 49 -12.58 -37.70 -38.39
CA SER A 49 -11.70 -36.55 -38.66
C SER A 49 -12.37 -35.21 -38.36
N LEU A 50 -13.65 -35.04 -38.71
CA LEU A 50 -14.45 -33.88 -38.28
C LEU A 50 -14.56 -33.80 -36.75
N GLY A 51 -14.74 -34.93 -36.08
CA GLY A 51 -14.74 -35.03 -34.62
C GLY A 51 -13.40 -34.64 -33.99
N ALA A 52 -12.27 -35.01 -34.62
CA ALA A 52 -10.93 -34.62 -34.18
C ALA A 52 -10.69 -33.11 -34.39
N LEU A 53 -11.09 -32.54 -35.52
CA LEU A 53 -11.02 -31.10 -35.79
C LEU A 53 -11.87 -30.29 -34.79
N ARG A 54 -13.09 -30.75 -34.48
CA ARG A 54 -13.95 -30.12 -33.47
C ARG A 54 -13.30 -30.18 -32.07
N ARG A 55 -12.71 -31.31 -31.69
CA ARG A 55 -11.96 -31.45 -30.42
C ARG A 55 -10.77 -30.50 -30.37
N TYR A 56 -9.96 -30.46 -31.41
CA TYR A 56 -8.82 -29.54 -31.52
C TYR A 56 -9.23 -28.07 -31.42
N ARG A 57 -10.32 -27.67 -32.10
CA ARG A 57 -10.88 -26.30 -31.96
C ARG A 57 -11.32 -26.03 -30.53
N ALA A 58 -12.07 -26.95 -29.92
CA ALA A 58 -12.53 -26.82 -28.54
C ALA A 58 -11.36 -26.70 -27.53
N GLU A 59 -10.30 -27.48 -27.70
CA GLU A 59 -9.08 -27.40 -26.88
C GLU A 59 -8.36 -26.06 -27.07
N ARG A 60 -8.22 -25.59 -28.31
CA ARG A 60 -7.64 -24.28 -28.62
C ARG A 60 -8.45 -23.14 -28.02
N ASP A 61 -9.78 -23.23 -28.05
CA ASP A 61 -10.67 -22.23 -27.47
C ASP A 61 -10.66 -22.27 -25.93
N ARG A 62 -10.44 -23.45 -25.31
CA ARG A 62 -10.18 -23.56 -23.87
C ARG A 62 -8.83 -22.92 -23.50
N ALA A 63 -7.76 -23.25 -24.22
CA ALA A 63 -6.43 -22.69 -24.00
C ALA A 63 -6.41 -21.16 -24.18
N ARG A 64 -7.16 -20.64 -25.17
CA ARG A 64 -7.38 -19.20 -25.36
C ARG A 64 -8.06 -18.54 -24.16
N ARG A 65 -9.16 -19.11 -23.68
CA ARG A 65 -9.87 -18.58 -22.50
C ARG A 65 -8.97 -18.57 -21.27
N GLN A 66 -8.27 -19.68 -21.01
CA GLN A 66 -7.30 -19.76 -19.92
C GLN A 66 -6.18 -18.72 -20.05
N ALA A 67 -5.68 -18.47 -21.27
CA ALA A 67 -4.65 -17.46 -21.50
C ALA A 67 -5.15 -16.04 -21.22
N VAL A 68 -6.38 -15.72 -21.63
CA VAL A 68 -7.02 -14.42 -21.35
C VAL A 68 -7.22 -14.25 -19.84
N GLU A 69 -7.77 -15.25 -19.17
CA GLU A 69 -8.00 -15.24 -17.72
C GLU A 69 -6.69 -15.11 -16.93
N ALA A 70 -5.67 -15.89 -17.27
CA ALA A 70 -4.36 -15.83 -16.61
C ALA A 70 -3.67 -14.48 -16.82
N THR A 71 -3.76 -13.90 -18.02
CA THR A 71 -3.17 -12.58 -18.30
C THR A 71 -3.91 -11.49 -17.54
N ARG A 72 -5.24 -11.52 -17.56
CA ARG A 72 -6.07 -10.58 -16.79
C ARG A 72 -5.79 -10.66 -15.30
N PHE A 73 -5.70 -11.86 -14.75
CA PHE A 73 -5.37 -12.06 -13.34
C PHE A 73 -3.97 -11.51 -13.00
N ALA A 74 -2.97 -11.75 -13.86
CA ALA A 74 -1.63 -11.19 -13.66
C ALA A 74 -1.64 -9.64 -13.71
N ASP A 75 -2.44 -9.05 -14.59
CA ASP A 75 -2.60 -7.59 -14.68
C ASP A 75 -3.32 -7.03 -13.44
N GLU A 76 -4.37 -7.69 -12.94
CA GLU A 76 -5.08 -7.34 -11.70
C GLU A 76 -4.13 -7.40 -10.49
N MET A 77 -3.29 -8.44 -10.40
CA MET A 77 -2.28 -8.58 -9.35
C MET A 77 -1.20 -7.50 -9.44
N GLN A 78 -0.79 -7.12 -10.65
CA GLN A 78 0.15 -6.01 -10.85
C GLN A 78 -0.44 -4.69 -10.34
N VAL A 79 -1.72 -4.41 -10.62
CA VAL A 79 -2.39 -3.21 -10.09
C VAL A 79 -2.47 -3.25 -8.56
N ALA A 80 -2.82 -4.40 -7.98
CA ALA A 80 -2.87 -4.57 -6.52
C ALA A 80 -1.49 -4.35 -5.86
N ALA A 81 -0.42 -4.88 -6.46
CA ALA A 81 0.94 -4.67 -5.97
C ALA A 81 1.37 -3.20 -6.00
N VAL A 82 1.05 -2.46 -7.08
CA VAL A 82 1.30 -1.01 -7.16
C VAL A 82 0.54 -0.25 -6.08
N GLN A 83 -0.73 -0.59 -5.85
CA GLN A 83 -1.52 0.04 -4.78
C GLN A 83 -0.96 -0.26 -3.39
N ALA A 84 -0.43 -1.47 -3.18
CA ALA A 84 0.21 -1.86 -1.92
C ALA A 84 1.55 -1.14 -1.71
N ASP A 85 2.32 -0.91 -2.78
CA ASP A 85 3.52 -0.07 -2.74
C ASP A 85 3.18 1.35 -2.25
N ASP A 86 2.18 1.98 -2.87
CA ASP A 86 1.71 3.32 -2.48
C ASP A 86 1.19 3.35 -1.04
N ALA A 87 0.46 2.32 -0.62
CA ALA A 87 -0.04 2.20 0.75
C ALA A 87 1.11 2.08 1.76
N ALA A 88 2.11 1.23 1.49
CA ALA A 88 3.29 1.08 2.33
C ALA A 88 4.06 2.41 2.46
N GLN A 89 4.18 3.16 1.36
CA GLN A 89 4.82 4.47 1.38
C GLN A 89 4.06 5.47 2.26
N ARG A 90 2.73 5.56 2.11
CA ARG A 90 1.89 6.43 2.96
C ARG A 90 2.04 6.09 4.45
N TRP A 91 2.03 4.81 4.79
CA TRP A 91 2.24 4.37 6.17
C TRP A 91 3.63 4.75 6.67
N GLN A 92 4.66 4.64 5.83
CA GLN A 92 6.02 5.02 6.20
C GLN A 92 6.14 6.51 6.49
N ASP A 93 5.45 7.36 5.73
CA ASP A 93 5.42 8.80 5.98
C ASP A 93 4.65 9.14 7.27
N LEU A 94 3.52 8.46 7.54
CA LEU A 94 2.79 8.61 8.81
C LEU A 94 3.63 8.19 10.02
N TRP A 95 4.36 7.07 9.93
CA TRP A 95 5.28 6.66 10.99
C TRP A 95 6.40 7.67 11.19
N ARG A 96 6.98 8.24 10.12
CA ARG A 96 8.01 9.29 10.24
C ARG A 96 7.49 10.50 11.02
N GLN A 97 6.28 10.97 10.71
CA GLN A 97 5.64 12.06 11.45
C GLN A 97 5.38 11.67 12.91
N ALA A 98 4.92 10.45 13.18
CA ALA A 98 4.69 9.99 14.55
C ALA A 98 6.00 9.88 15.36
N ALA A 99 7.09 9.46 14.72
CA ALA A 99 8.42 9.38 15.32
C ALA A 99 8.96 10.78 15.66
N GLU A 100 8.88 11.74 14.73
CA GLU A 100 9.28 13.13 14.97
C GLU A 100 8.52 13.75 16.15
N HIS A 101 7.20 13.52 16.23
CA HIS A 101 6.41 13.97 17.39
C HIS A 101 6.81 13.27 18.70
N ALA A 102 7.16 11.98 18.66
CA ALA A 102 7.59 11.23 19.82
C ALA A 102 8.95 11.73 20.33
N ASP A 103 9.88 12.03 19.41
CA ASP A 103 11.20 12.58 19.72
C ASP A 103 11.09 13.99 20.30
N GLY A 104 10.25 14.86 19.73
CA GLY A 104 9.97 16.18 20.29
C GLY A 104 9.38 16.10 21.71
N ALA A 105 8.38 15.22 21.92
CA ALA A 105 7.81 15.02 23.25
C ALA A 105 8.79 14.42 24.26
N TRP A 106 9.74 13.60 23.79
CA TRP A 106 10.83 13.06 24.60
C TRP A 106 11.78 14.18 25.05
N GLN A 107 12.24 15.02 24.13
CA GLN A 107 13.10 16.17 24.42
C GLN A 107 12.43 17.13 25.40
N ASP A 108 11.15 17.47 25.16
CA ASP A 108 10.35 18.30 26.07
C ASP A 108 10.34 17.74 27.50
N TRP A 109 10.18 16.42 27.66
CA TRP A 109 10.21 15.79 28.98
C TRP A 109 11.60 15.83 29.61
N GLN A 110 12.66 15.53 28.85
CA GLN A 110 14.05 15.58 29.34
C GLN A 110 14.44 16.98 29.82
N ASP A 111 14.06 18.02 29.07
CA ASP A 111 14.31 19.41 29.45
C ASP A 111 13.60 19.78 30.76
N ALA A 112 12.37 19.29 30.94
CA ALA A 112 11.62 19.50 32.18
C ALA A 112 12.25 18.76 33.38
N GLU A 113 12.71 17.52 33.20
CA GLU A 113 13.45 16.77 34.22
C GLU A 113 14.77 17.46 34.61
N GLN A 114 15.47 18.04 33.62
CA GLN A 114 16.69 18.80 33.89
C GLN A 114 16.40 20.07 34.68
N GLN A 115 15.29 20.77 34.40
CA GLN A 115 14.82 21.91 35.19
C GLN A 115 14.49 21.49 36.63
N VAL A 116 13.78 20.37 36.81
CA VAL A 116 13.50 19.81 38.15
C VAL A 116 14.80 19.50 38.89
N THR A 117 15.79 18.91 38.23
CA THR A 117 17.09 18.59 38.83
C THR A 117 17.83 19.85 39.29
N ARG A 118 17.86 20.90 38.44
CA ARG A 118 18.45 22.20 38.78
C ARG A 118 17.72 22.86 39.94
N ALA A 119 16.39 22.86 39.94
CA ALA A 119 15.59 23.43 41.02
C ALA A 119 15.76 22.67 42.34
N ARG A 120 15.89 21.33 42.31
CA ARG A 120 16.21 20.53 43.50
C ARG A 120 17.58 20.89 44.08
N ALA A 121 18.59 21.07 43.24
CA ALA A 121 19.91 21.51 43.68
C ALA A 121 19.86 22.91 44.31
N ALA A 122 19.10 23.85 43.73
CA ALA A 122 18.89 25.17 44.31
C ALA A 122 18.14 25.12 45.65
N ALA A 123 17.11 24.28 45.77
CA ALA A 123 16.33 24.12 46.99
C ALA A 123 17.13 23.51 48.16
N ALA A 124 18.27 22.86 47.90
CA ALA A 124 19.17 22.37 48.95
C ALA A 124 19.81 23.52 49.75
N PHE A 125 19.96 24.69 49.14
CA PHE A 125 20.32 25.92 49.82
C PHE A 125 19.04 26.51 50.40
N GLY A 126 18.67 26.02 51.60
CA GLY A 126 17.43 26.38 52.28
C GLY A 126 17.19 27.89 52.31
N PRO A 127 15.92 28.33 52.34
CA PRO A 127 15.60 29.74 52.22
C PRO A 127 16.18 30.54 53.40
N PRO A 128 16.70 31.75 53.17
CA PRO A 128 17.06 32.64 54.26
C PRO A 128 15.83 32.86 55.15
N TRP A 129 16.04 32.83 56.46
CA TRP A 129 14.95 33.02 57.41
C TRP A 129 14.28 34.39 57.19
N ALA A 130 13.00 34.37 56.83
CA ALA A 130 12.17 35.56 56.67
C ALA A 130 10.94 35.45 57.58
N ALA A 131 10.60 36.54 58.26
CA ALA A 131 9.42 36.60 59.12
C ALA A 131 8.15 36.53 58.26
N ARG A 132 7.35 35.49 58.48
CA ARG A 132 6.13 35.21 57.71
C ARG A 132 5.04 36.24 58.02
N THR A 133 4.84 37.21 57.12
CA THR A 133 3.79 38.23 57.27
C THR A 133 2.53 37.89 56.46
N PRO A 134 1.34 38.39 56.83
CA PRO A 134 0.12 38.23 56.02
C PRO A 134 0.29 38.72 54.57
N THR A 135 0.98 39.84 54.36
CA THR A 135 1.28 40.37 53.02
C THR A 135 2.12 39.41 52.20
N GLU A 136 3.13 38.79 52.82
CA GLU A 136 3.99 37.82 52.14
C GLU A 136 3.20 36.58 51.68
N TYR A 137 2.24 36.10 52.47
CA TYR A 137 1.38 34.98 52.05
C TYR A 137 0.53 35.32 50.83
N VAL A 138 -0.04 36.53 50.79
CA VAL A 138 -0.81 37.01 49.64
C VAL A 138 0.08 37.09 48.39
N ASP A 139 1.32 37.55 48.53
CA ASP A 139 2.26 37.62 47.41
C ASP A 139 2.69 36.24 46.90
N ARG A 140 2.91 35.28 47.81
CA ARG A 140 3.20 33.88 47.47
C ARG A 140 2.03 33.22 46.73
N GLU A 141 0.81 33.42 47.20
CA GLU A 141 -0.40 32.92 46.53
C GLU A 141 -0.54 33.51 45.12
N ARG A 142 -0.36 34.83 44.97
CA ARG A 142 -0.37 35.50 43.66
C ARG A 142 0.75 35.01 42.75
N PHE A 143 1.94 34.74 43.29
CA PHE A 143 3.04 34.16 42.53
C PHE A 143 2.67 32.78 41.99
N LEU A 144 2.21 31.88 42.87
CA LEU A 144 1.79 30.52 42.48
C LEU A 144 0.73 30.55 41.38
N HIS A 145 -0.33 31.34 41.56
CA HIS A 145 -1.41 31.44 40.57
C HIS A 145 -0.95 32.00 39.22
N ARG A 146 -0.05 33.00 39.22
CA ARG A 146 0.52 33.53 37.98
C ARG A 146 1.42 32.51 37.29
N ALA A 147 2.25 31.79 38.05
CA ALA A 147 3.17 30.80 37.51
C ALA A 147 2.41 29.61 36.89
N VAL A 148 1.40 29.09 37.58
CA VAL A 148 0.52 28.02 37.07
C VAL A 148 -0.24 28.49 35.84
N ARG A 149 -0.82 29.70 35.87
CA ARG A 149 -1.52 30.26 34.69
C ARG A 149 -0.60 30.37 33.49
N ALA A 150 0.63 30.85 33.66
CA ALA A 150 1.60 30.96 32.59
C ALA A 150 1.98 29.58 32.02
N ALA A 151 2.16 28.57 32.88
CA ALA A 151 2.41 27.19 32.45
C ALA A 151 1.22 26.61 31.65
N VAL A 152 -0.01 26.86 32.08
CA VAL A 152 -1.22 26.45 31.34
C VAL A 152 -1.31 27.15 29.98
N GLN A 153 -1.03 28.46 29.92
CA GLN A 153 -1.06 29.23 28.66
C GLN A 153 -0.04 28.73 27.64
N ARG A 154 1.12 28.26 28.09
CA ARG A 154 2.14 27.64 27.21
C ARG A 154 1.81 26.18 26.84
N GLY A 155 0.82 25.56 27.48
CA GLY A 155 0.50 24.15 27.32
C GLY A 155 1.41 23.20 28.10
N ASP A 156 2.20 23.72 29.05
CA ASP A 156 3.07 22.92 29.92
C ASP A 156 2.27 22.15 30.99
N LEU A 157 1.07 22.63 31.30
CA LEU A 157 0.11 22.02 32.23
C LEU A 157 -1.30 21.99 31.62
N PRO A 158 -2.15 21.03 32.02
CA PRO A 158 -3.55 21.00 31.61
C PRO A 158 -4.33 22.15 32.26
N SER A 159 -5.41 22.60 31.61
CA SER A 159 -6.26 23.68 32.13
C SER A 159 -6.84 23.41 33.52
N THR A 160 -7.05 22.13 33.87
CA THR A 160 -7.50 21.70 35.20
C THR A 160 -6.51 22.04 36.31
N ALA A 161 -5.21 22.15 36.00
CA ALA A 161 -4.18 22.48 37.00
C ALA A 161 -4.39 23.87 37.61
N LEU A 162 -4.93 24.83 36.84
CA LEU A 162 -5.25 26.16 37.37
C LEU A 162 -6.38 26.10 38.39
N ALA A 163 -7.42 25.30 38.11
CA ALA A 163 -8.53 25.11 39.06
C ALA A 163 -8.08 24.38 40.33
N ASP A 164 -7.16 23.42 40.21
CA ASP A 164 -6.57 22.73 41.36
C ASP A 164 -5.67 23.66 42.19
N ALA A 165 -4.89 24.54 41.54
CA ALA A 165 -4.07 25.53 42.24
C ALA A 165 -4.91 26.54 43.01
N LEU A 166 -5.97 27.08 42.40
CA LEU A 166 -6.92 28.00 43.06
C LEU A 166 -7.63 27.35 44.25
N ALA A 167 -7.82 26.03 44.21
CA ALA A 167 -8.46 25.27 45.28
C ALA A 167 -7.46 24.64 46.27
N ALA A 168 -6.17 24.95 46.15
CA ALA A 168 -5.07 24.39 46.94
C ALA A 168 -5.09 22.83 47.02
N ARG A 169 -5.47 22.16 45.93
CA ARG A 169 -5.49 20.69 45.82
C ARG A 169 -4.22 20.16 45.15
N GLY A 170 -3.99 18.85 45.21
CA GLY A 170 -2.93 18.22 44.40
C GLY A 170 -1.50 18.69 44.72
N GLY A 171 -1.25 19.17 45.94
CA GLY A 171 0.07 19.64 46.37
C GLY A 171 0.35 21.12 46.07
N TRP A 172 -0.60 21.86 45.48
CA TRP A 172 -0.51 23.30 45.29
C TRP A 172 -0.74 24.03 46.63
N ASP A 173 0.30 24.17 47.44
CA ASP A 173 0.21 24.90 48.72
C ASP A 173 0.82 26.31 48.61
N PRO A 174 0.00 27.39 48.68
CA PRO A 174 0.48 28.76 48.62
C PRO A 174 1.29 29.18 49.86
N ARG A 175 1.31 28.38 50.93
CA ARG A 175 2.10 28.64 52.15
C ARG A 175 3.55 28.21 52.03
N LEU A 176 3.87 27.36 51.05
CA LEU A 176 5.24 26.92 50.78
C LEU A 176 6.15 28.11 50.45
N HIS A 177 7.45 27.93 50.64
CA HIS A 177 8.42 28.93 50.19
C HIS A 177 8.38 29.04 48.65
N PRO A 178 8.58 30.22 48.03
CA PRO A 178 8.56 30.36 46.56
C PRO A 178 9.41 29.34 45.79
N VAL A 179 10.59 28.99 46.31
CA VAL A 179 11.48 27.96 45.73
C VAL A 179 10.83 26.56 45.78
N GLU A 180 10.12 26.25 46.87
CA GLU A 180 9.39 24.98 46.99
C GLU A 180 8.16 24.96 46.07
N GLN A 181 7.47 26.10 45.92
CA GLN A 181 6.35 26.25 44.98
C GLN A 181 6.81 26.06 43.52
N GLU A 182 7.95 26.65 43.15
CA GLU A 182 8.57 26.45 41.84
C GLU A 182 8.94 24.98 41.62
N LEU A 183 9.49 24.31 42.64
CA LEU A 183 9.80 22.89 42.55
C LEU A 183 8.55 22.02 42.38
N VAL A 184 7.44 22.33 43.07
CA VAL A 184 6.14 21.66 42.87
C VAL A 184 5.64 21.88 41.45
N LEU A 185 5.72 23.12 40.95
CA LEU A 185 5.33 23.48 39.58
C LEU A 185 6.13 22.70 38.53
N LEU A 186 7.45 22.71 38.63
CA LEU A 186 8.34 22.03 37.67
C LEU A 186 8.13 20.52 37.67
N ARG A 187 7.90 19.91 38.84
CA ARG A 187 7.55 18.49 38.93
C ARG A 187 6.21 18.21 38.23
N ALA A 188 5.20 19.04 38.45
CA ALA A 188 3.91 18.88 37.79
C ALA A 188 4.03 18.99 36.26
N VAL A 189 4.86 19.90 35.76
CA VAL A 189 5.17 20.06 34.33
C VAL A 189 5.89 18.81 33.79
N ALA A 190 6.95 18.35 34.47
CA ALA A 190 7.70 17.17 34.07
C ALA A 190 6.80 15.92 34.03
N ASP A 191 5.97 15.71 35.05
CA ASP A 191 5.00 14.62 35.10
C ASP A 191 3.96 14.71 33.97
N HIS A 192 3.46 15.90 33.66
CA HIS A 192 2.52 16.10 32.56
C HIS A 192 3.17 15.78 31.21
N ARG A 193 4.38 16.31 30.95
CA ARG A 193 5.15 16.04 29.73
C ARG A 193 5.52 14.56 29.60
N GLN A 194 5.86 13.89 30.72
CA GLN A 194 6.07 12.44 30.72
C GLN A 194 4.83 11.67 30.28
N ARG A 195 3.65 12.03 30.81
CA ARG A 195 2.38 11.42 30.40
C ARG A 195 2.08 11.67 28.91
N ARG A 196 2.36 12.89 28.41
CA ARG A 196 2.20 13.23 26.99
C ARG A 196 3.15 12.39 26.12
N TYR A 197 4.42 12.32 26.47
CA TYR A 197 5.40 11.46 25.80
C TYR A 197 4.93 10.01 25.75
N ARG A 198 4.49 9.42 26.87
CA ARG A 198 3.99 8.03 26.89
C ARG A 198 2.81 7.80 25.95
N ARG A 199 1.90 8.77 25.83
CA ARG A 199 0.79 8.69 24.86
C ARG A 199 1.30 8.71 23.43
N VAL A 200 2.15 9.68 23.08
CA VAL A 200 2.72 9.80 21.72
C VAL A 200 3.57 8.58 21.35
N ALA A 201 4.39 8.08 22.27
CA ALA A 201 5.19 6.85 22.09
C ALA A 201 4.32 5.60 21.89
N THR A 202 3.06 5.61 22.33
CA THR A 202 2.13 4.51 22.04
C THR A 202 1.60 4.62 20.61
N THR A 203 1.25 5.83 20.17
CA THR A 203 0.89 6.10 18.76
C THR A 203 2.02 5.76 17.79
N GLU A 204 3.26 6.14 18.11
CA GLU A 204 4.44 5.79 17.30
C GLU A 204 4.59 4.26 17.17
N ARG A 205 4.46 3.52 18.27
CA ARG A 205 4.56 2.05 18.26
C ARG A 205 3.47 1.40 17.40
N THR A 206 2.24 1.91 17.46
CA THR A 206 1.15 1.46 16.59
C THR A 206 1.46 1.76 15.12
N ALA A 207 1.86 2.98 14.79
CA ALA A 207 2.23 3.35 13.41
C ALA A 207 3.40 2.50 12.88
N ARG A 208 4.38 2.20 13.73
CA ARG A 208 5.51 1.32 13.40
C ARG A 208 5.05 -0.11 13.11
N HIS A 209 4.06 -0.61 13.87
CA HIS A 209 3.46 -1.91 13.61
C HIS A 209 2.73 -1.92 12.26
N ASP A 210 1.92 -0.89 11.98
CA ASP A 210 1.16 -0.77 10.75
C ASP A 210 2.08 -0.70 9.50
N VAL A 211 3.20 0.03 9.59
CA VAL A 211 4.23 0.03 8.53
C VAL A 211 4.77 -1.37 8.27
N ARG A 212 5.09 -2.13 9.32
CA ARG A 212 5.62 -3.51 9.15
C ARG A 212 4.58 -4.40 8.47
N LEU A 213 3.31 -4.27 8.83
CA LEU A 213 2.23 -5.02 8.21
C LEU A 213 2.05 -4.63 6.74
N ALA A 214 2.05 -3.33 6.44
CA ALA A 214 1.92 -2.82 5.07
C ALA A 214 3.09 -3.27 4.17
N VAL A 215 4.32 -3.23 4.68
CA VAL A 215 5.50 -3.72 3.97
C VAL A 215 5.42 -5.23 3.72
N ALA A 216 5.00 -6.01 4.71
CA ALA A 216 4.82 -7.46 4.54
C ALA A 216 3.74 -7.78 3.50
N ALA A 217 2.60 -7.08 3.53
CA ALA A 217 1.53 -7.25 2.54
C ALA A 217 2.00 -6.88 1.12
N ARG A 218 2.72 -5.77 0.99
CA ARG A 218 3.36 -5.34 -0.27
C ARG A 218 4.30 -6.41 -0.82
N ASP A 219 5.19 -6.94 0.02
CA ASP A 219 6.17 -7.93 -0.41
C ASP A 219 5.49 -9.27 -0.79
N SER A 220 4.43 -9.66 -0.08
CA SER A 220 3.58 -10.80 -0.45
C SER A 220 2.93 -10.61 -1.82
N LEU A 221 2.31 -9.44 -2.06
CA LEU A 221 1.66 -9.13 -3.34
C LEU A 221 2.67 -9.08 -4.48
N ARG A 222 3.85 -8.50 -4.29
CA ARG A 222 4.93 -8.52 -5.30
C ARG A 222 5.34 -9.96 -5.65
N HIS A 223 5.41 -10.84 -4.65
CA HIS A 223 5.68 -12.25 -4.89
C HIS A 223 4.55 -12.90 -5.69
N GLU A 224 3.29 -12.74 -5.28
CA GLU A 224 2.12 -13.29 -5.99
C GLU A 224 2.03 -12.79 -7.44
N THR A 225 2.30 -11.52 -7.67
CA THR A 225 2.34 -10.93 -9.01
C THR A 225 3.43 -11.57 -9.87
N SER A 226 4.62 -11.83 -9.31
CA SER A 226 5.70 -12.52 -10.03
C SER A 226 5.30 -13.97 -10.39
N VAL A 227 4.58 -14.65 -9.51
CA VAL A 227 4.06 -16.01 -9.74
C VAL A 227 2.97 -15.98 -10.82
N ALA A 228 2.02 -15.06 -10.73
CA ALA A 228 0.93 -14.90 -11.70
C ALA A 228 1.48 -14.56 -13.10
N ALA A 229 2.44 -13.63 -13.20
CA ALA A 229 3.10 -13.28 -14.44
C ALA A 229 3.84 -14.47 -15.06
N SER A 230 4.56 -15.25 -14.24
CA SER A 230 5.25 -16.47 -14.68
C SER A 230 4.28 -17.55 -15.17
N ALA A 231 3.13 -17.72 -14.51
CA ALA A 231 2.09 -18.65 -14.92
C ALA A 231 1.39 -18.22 -16.23
N ALA A 232 1.21 -16.91 -16.44
CA ALA A 232 0.60 -16.38 -17.66
C ALA A 232 1.55 -16.42 -18.87
N ALA A 233 2.87 -16.29 -18.66
CA ALA A 233 3.87 -16.23 -19.73
C ALA A 233 3.77 -17.35 -20.79
N PRO A 234 3.70 -18.66 -20.46
CA PRO A 234 3.59 -19.71 -21.46
C PRO A 234 2.24 -19.70 -22.19
N LEU A 235 1.18 -19.16 -21.57
CA LEU A 235 -0.16 -19.12 -22.14
C LEU A 235 -0.34 -17.96 -23.14
N ARG A 236 0.50 -16.92 -23.08
CA ARG A 236 0.44 -15.77 -24.01
C ARG A 236 0.52 -16.18 -25.49
N ARG A 237 1.14 -17.32 -25.81
CA ARG A 237 1.18 -17.87 -27.19
C ARG A 237 -0.20 -18.22 -27.76
N TYR A 238 -1.19 -18.44 -26.91
CA TYR A 238 -2.56 -18.75 -27.32
C TYR A 238 -3.42 -17.50 -27.50
N LEU A 239 -2.95 -16.34 -27.03
CA LEU A 239 -3.64 -15.08 -27.24
C LEU A 239 -3.65 -14.70 -28.73
N PRO A 240 -4.75 -14.11 -29.22
CA PRO A 240 -4.71 -13.48 -30.53
C PRO A 240 -3.66 -12.37 -30.54
N PRO A 241 -2.98 -12.14 -31.68
CA PRO A 241 -2.08 -11.00 -31.81
C PRO A 241 -2.83 -9.73 -31.46
N ALA A 242 -2.23 -8.89 -30.60
CA ALA A 242 -2.84 -7.63 -30.24
C ALA A 242 -3.19 -6.85 -31.52
N PRO A 243 -4.39 -6.26 -31.63
CA PRO A 243 -4.72 -5.41 -32.75
C PRO A 243 -3.64 -4.35 -32.86
N ARG A 244 -2.94 -4.30 -34.00
CA ARG A 244 -1.94 -3.25 -34.25
C ARG A 244 -2.67 -1.92 -34.06
N PRO A 245 -2.14 -0.98 -33.24
CA PRO A 245 -2.72 0.34 -33.17
C PRO A 245 -2.78 0.86 -34.60
N ALA A 246 -3.98 1.22 -35.05
CA ALA A 246 -4.17 1.85 -36.34
C ALA A 246 -3.22 3.06 -36.33
N ARG A 247 -2.18 3.01 -37.17
CA ARG A 247 -1.34 4.17 -37.42
C ARG A 247 -2.31 5.23 -37.88
N ASP A 248 -2.49 6.26 -37.06
CA ASP A 248 -3.33 7.40 -37.37
C ASP A 248 -3.00 7.84 -38.78
N LEU A 249 -3.98 7.67 -39.67
CA LEU A 249 -4.03 8.38 -40.94
C LEU A 249 -4.15 9.85 -40.55
N GLN A 250 -3.01 10.52 -40.35
CA GLN A 250 -2.94 11.97 -40.25
C GLN A 250 -3.55 12.53 -41.54
N PRO A 251 -4.70 13.24 -41.49
CA PRO A 251 -5.16 13.99 -42.63
C PRO A 251 -4.20 15.16 -42.85
N ALA A 252 -3.79 15.34 -44.10
CA ALA A 252 -2.91 16.40 -44.59
C ALA A 252 -3.58 17.78 -44.55
#